data_AF-A0A3L7U329-F1
#
_entry.id   AF-A0A3L7U329-F1
#
_cell.length_a   1.000
_cell.length_b   1.000
_cell.length_c   1.000
_cell.angle_alpha   90.00
_cell.angle_beta   90.00
_cell.angle_gamma   90.00
#
_symmetry.space_group_name_H-M   'P 1'
#
loop_
_entity.id
_entity.type
_entity.pdbx_description
1 polymer ?
#
loop_
_entity_poly.entity_id
_entity_poly.type
_entity_poly.pdbx_seq_one_letter_code
_entity_poly.pdbx_strand_id
1 'polypeptide(L)'
;MKLNRHLRSSLTVAATATANLLVVGTVLAAGIGVVAASPGVSYAVQGTAQVTAVANIVGSRVEVSYAAAPGFIGFFPAAMGTSTTLTGPGFRLTCDHAGATPVFTLTHSGQAGFDLTEVRLIGLSVTSAKKYCFDRTLPNPGTAGSLTGADIAYLGGAGAWMVGPEYSNRVTIGGVAMNDTYMKLRLRFSVPFVPNNYLRFSLDTDRIY
;
A
#
# COMPACT_ATOMS: atom_id res chain seq x y z
N MET A 1 -55.03 26.02 9.66
CA MET A 1 -54.56 24.63 9.51
C MET A 1 -53.50 24.57 8.39
N LYS A 2 -52.21 24.69 8.74
CA LYS A 2 -51.08 24.54 7.82
C LYS A 2 -49.96 23.82 8.57
N LEU A 3 -49.91 22.50 8.42
CA LEU A 3 -48.83 21.64 8.86
C LEU A 3 -47.88 21.50 7.66
N ASN A 4 -46.61 21.91 7.77
CA ASN A 4 -45.48 21.42 6.95
C ASN A 4 -44.25 22.34 7.07
N ARG A 5 -43.16 21.86 7.70
CA ARG A 5 -41.76 22.04 7.23
C ARG A 5 -40.62 21.54 8.16
N HIS A 6 -40.82 20.58 9.06
CA HIS A 6 -39.70 20.12 9.91
C HIS A 6 -39.34 18.63 9.84
N LEU A 7 -39.73 17.92 8.77
CA LEU A 7 -39.38 16.51 8.59
C LEU A 7 -38.63 16.19 7.28
N ARG A 8 -37.94 17.17 6.68
CA ARG A 8 -37.16 16.96 5.43
C ARG A 8 -35.66 17.26 5.56
N SER A 9 -35.06 17.11 6.74
CA SER A 9 -33.62 17.37 6.94
C SER A 9 -32.81 16.15 7.39
N SER A 10 -33.37 14.95 7.42
CA SER A 10 -32.66 13.74 7.89
C SER A 10 -32.53 12.61 6.86
N LEU A 11 -32.79 12.88 5.58
CA LEU A 11 -32.72 11.86 4.52
C LEU A 11 -31.85 12.29 3.33
N THR A 12 -30.63 12.75 3.59
CA THR A 12 -29.61 12.94 2.53
C THR A 12 -28.18 12.74 3.06
N VAL A 13 -27.96 11.67 3.84
CA VAL A 13 -26.60 11.19 4.18
C VAL A 13 -26.44 9.68 3.91
N ALA A 14 -27.45 9.03 3.34
CA ALA A 14 -27.43 7.57 3.10
C ALA A 14 -27.13 7.15 1.65
N ALA A 15 -26.83 8.08 0.73
CA ALA A 15 -26.70 7.78 -0.70
C ALA A 15 -25.26 7.84 -1.25
N THR A 16 -24.25 8.12 -0.42
CA THR A 16 -22.84 8.25 -0.87
C THR A 16 -21.92 7.16 -0.32
N ALA A 17 -22.46 6.13 0.32
CA ALA A 17 -21.70 4.96 0.77
C ALA A 17 -21.76 3.76 -0.20
N THR A 18 -22.67 3.77 -1.18
CA THR A 18 -22.97 2.63 -2.05
C THR A 18 -22.27 2.65 -3.41
N ALA A 19 -21.55 3.73 -3.76
CA ALA A 19 -20.84 3.80 -5.05
C ALA A 19 -19.45 3.14 -5.04
N ASN A 20 -18.81 2.98 -3.87
CA ASN A 20 -17.48 2.36 -3.78
C ASN A 20 -17.51 0.84 -3.59
N LEU A 21 -18.68 0.24 -3.32
CA LEU A 21 -18.81 -1.21 -3.23
C LEU A 21 -18.90 -1.89 -4.61
N LEU A 22 -19.20 -1.12 -5.67
CA LEU A 22 -19.43 -1.67 -7.01
C LEU A 22 -18.13 -1.97 -7.79
N VAL A 23 -16.99 -1.39 -7.39
CA VAL A 23 -15.68 -1.73 -8.01
C VAL A 23 -15.08 -3.01 -7.42
N VAL A 24 -15.62 -3.51 -6.30
CA VAL A 24 -15.18 -4.77 -5.67
C VAL A 24 -15.86 -6.00 -6.29
N GLY A 25 -17.01 -5.82 -6.94
CA GLY A 25 -17.87 -6.92 -7.40
C GLY A 25 -17.45 -7.60 -8.71
N THR A 26 -16.62 -6.98 -9.55
CA THR A 26 -16.29 -7.54 -10.89
C THR A 26 -14.93 -8.22 -10.98
N VAL A 27 -14.09 -8.14 -9.94
CA VAL A 27 -12.77 -8.82 -9.94
C VAL A 27 -12.86 -10.27 -9.41
N LEU A 28 -13.98 -10.65 -8.78
CA LEU A 28 -14.20 -12.00 -8.26
C LEU A 28 -14.52 -13.06 -9.33
N ALA A 29 -14.82 -12.66 -10.57
CA ALA A 29 -15.25 -13.59 -11.63
C ALA A 29 -14.11 -14.13 -12.51
N ALA A 30 -12.88 -13.64 -12.35
CA ALA A 30 -11.75 -14.03 -13.19
C ALA A 30 -10.66 -14.77 -12.41
N GLY A 31 -10.98 -15.73 -11.54
CA GLY A 31 -10.02 -16.72 -11.00
C GLY A 31 -8.80 -16.18 -10.22
N ILE A 32 -8.64 -14.87 -10.06
CA ILE A 32 -7.59 -14.24 -9.27
C ILE A 32 -8.18 -14.16 -7.86
N GLY A 33 -8.06 -15.26 -7.12
CA GLY A 33 -8.31 -15.25 -5.69
C GLY A 33 -7.58 -14.06 -5.11
N VAL A 34 -8.34 -13.13 -4.52
CA VAL A 34 -7.79 -12.09 -3.64
C VAL A 34 -7.22 -12.85 -2.46
N VAL A 35 -5.99 -13.35 -2.60
CA VAL A 35 -5.22 -13.86 -1.48
C VAL A 35 -4.80 -12.60 -0.74
N ALA A 36 -5.72 -12.07 0.06
CA ALA A 36 -5.34 -11.28 1.21
C ALA A 36 -4.45 -12.20 2.02
N ALA A 37 -3.12 -12.06 1.87
CA ALA A 37 -2.19 -12.86 2.63
C ALA A 37 -2.55 -12.65 4.12
N SER A 38 -3.07 -13.67 4.79
CA SER A 38 -3.48 -13.54 6.19
C SER A 38 -2.25 -13.22 7.03
N PRO A 39 -2.35 -12.35 8.05
CA PRO A 39 -1.22 -12.06 8.93
C PRO A 39 -0.58 -13.35 9.45
N GLY A 40 0.75 -13.48 9.33
CA GLY A 40 1.49 -14.64 9.82
C GLY A 40 1.63 -15.83 8.86
N VAL A 41 0.96 -15.81 7.70
CA VAL A 41 1.15 -16.86 6.67
C VAL A 41 2.28 -16.48 5.72
N SER A 42 3.24 -17.39 5.56
CA SER A 42 4.31 -17.27 4.57
C SER A 42 3.76 -17.37 3.15
N TYR A 43 4.30 -16.58 2.23
CA TYR A 43 3.87 -16.54 0.84
C TYR A 43 4.84 -17.34 -0.04
N ALA A 44 4.36 -18.45 -0.61
CA ALA A 44 5.17 -19.30 -1.48
C ALA A 44 5.31 -18.72 -2.89
N VAL A 45 6.55 -18.65 -3.37
CA VAL A 45 6.92 -18.21 -4.73
C VAL A 45 7.90 -19.19 -5.35
N GLN A 46 7.97 -19.19 -6.68
CA GLN A 46 8.89 -20.05 -7.44
C GLN A 46 10.30 -19.45 -7.50
N GLY A 47 10.42 -18.12 -7.52
CA GLY A 47 11.70 -17.42 -7.54
C GLY A 47 11.58 -15.92 -7.31
N THR A 48 12.75 -15.28 -7.22
CA THR A 48 12.90 -13.84 -7.03
C THR A 48 13.93 -13.27 -8.00
N ALA A 49 13.83 -11.98 -8.29
CA ALA A 49 14.83 -11.24 -9.03
C ALA A 49 15.01 -9.84 -8.44
N GLN A 50 16.25 -9.39 -8.31
CA GLN A 50 16.66 -8.06 -7.79
C GLN A 50 16.35 -6.89 -8.73
N VAL A 51 15.23 -6.97 -9.45
CA VAL A 51 14.77 -5.93 -10.36
C VAL A 51 13.27 -5.86 -10.24
N THR A 52 12.79 -4.79 -9.62
CA THR A 52 11.37 -4.44 -9.68
C THR A 52 11.19 -3.41 -10.79
N ALA A 53 10.33 -3.71 -11.77
CA ALA A 53 9.90 -2.68 -12.71
C ALA A 53 8.66 -1.99 -12.15
N VAL A 54 8.38 -0.75 -12.55
CA VAL A 54 7.12 -0.06 -12.17
C VAL A 54 5.89 -0.91 -12.51
N ALA A 55 5.95 -1.69 -13.60
CA ALA A 55 4.90 -2.62 -14.01
C ALA A 55 4.58 -3.71 -12.99
N ASN A 56 5.51 -4.04 -12.08
CA ASN A 56 5.28 -4.97 -10.96
C ASN A 56 4.51 -4.30 -9.80
N ILE A 57 4.62 -2.97 -9.67
CA ILE A 57 3.93 -2.19 -8.64
C ILE A 57 2.50 -1.87 -9.05
N VAL A 58 2.25 -1.70 -10.36
CA VAL A 58 0.90 -1.49 -10.89
C VAL A 58 -0.05 -2.62 -10.46
N GLY A 59 -1.21 -2.23 -9.96
CA GLY A 59 -2.23 -3.13 -9.43
C GLY A 59 -1.95 -3.68 -8.04
N SER A 60 -0.80 -3.32 -7.43
CA SER A 60 -0.50 -3.73 -6.05
C SER A 60 -1.36 -3.00 -5.04
N ARG A 61 -1.74 -3.71 -3.98
CA ARG A 61 -2.72 -3.26 -2.99
C ARG A 61 -2.08 -2.31 -1.98
N VAL A 62 -2.82 -1.27 -1.65
CA VAL A 62 -2.52 -0.33 -0.57
C VAL A 62 -3.71 -0.26 0.36
N GLU A 63 -3.47 -0.36 1.66
CA GLU A 63 -4.47 -0.13 2.69
C GLU A 63 -4.10 1.08 3.51
N VAL A 64 -5.07 1.91 3.85
CA VAL A 64 -4.86 3.10 4.68
C VAL A 64 -5.86 3.08 5.83
N SER A 65 -5.36 3.31 7.04
CA SER A 65 -6.20 3.49 8.23
C SER A 65 -6.22 4.96 8.60
N TYR A 66 -7.40 5.46 9.01
CA TYR A 66 -7.58 6.83 9.46
C TYR A 66 -7.89 6.90 10.95
N ALA A 67 -7.71 8.06 11.55
CA ALA A 67 -8.03 8.30 12.95
C ALA A 67 -9.55 8.31 13.22
N ALA A 68 -10.33 8.88 12.30
CA ALA A 68 -11.76 9.14 12.49
C ALA A 68 -12.67 8.58 11.36
N ALA A 69 -12.09 8.10 10.26
CA ALA A 69 -12.82 7.61 9.09
C ALA A 69 -12.65 6.10 8.88
N PRO A 70 -13.59 5.44 8.18
CA PRO A 70 -13.41 4.06 7.73
C PRO A 70 -12.15 3.91 6.88
N GLY A 71 -11.41 2.82 7.08
CA GLY A 71 -10.19 2.54 6.31
C GLY A 71 -10.43 2.50 4.80
N PHE A 72 -9.37 2.77 4.04
CA PHE A 72 -9.37 2.75 2.59
C PHE A 72 -8.55 1.57 2.06
N ILE A 73 -9.03 0.96 0.99
CA ILE A 73 -8.29 -0.05 0.22
C ILE A 73 -8.27 0.42 -1.23
N GLY A 74 -7.08 0.51 -1.80
CA GLY A 74 -6.87 0.89 -3.19
C GLY A 74 -5.77 0.07 -3.85
N PHE A 75 -5.55 0.32 -5.13
CA PHE A 75 -4.54 -0.35 -5.92
C PHE A 75 -3.80 0.69 -6.76
N PHE A 76 -2.48 0.56 -6.88
CA PHE A 76 -1.72 1.46 -7.75
C PHE A 76 -2.26 1.39 -9.18
N PRO A 77 -2.62 2.53 -9.80
CA PRO A 77 -3.13 2.54 -11.16
C PRO A 77 -2.01 2.30 -12.18
N ALA A 78 -2.37 2.30 -13.46
CA ALA A 78 -1.40 2.28 -14.56
C ALA A 78 -0.33 3.37 -14.39
N ALA A 79 0.91 3.02 -14.71
CA ALA A 79 2.04 3.93 -14.60
C ALA A 79 2.03 4.97 -15.73
N MET A 80 2.46 6.20 -15.41
CA MET A 80 2.81 7.23 -16.37
C MET A 80 4.34 7.33 -16.43
N GLY A 81 4.95 6.72 -17.44
CA GLY A 81 6.39 6.57 -17.52
C GLY A 81 6.91 5.69 -16.38
N THR A 82 7.83 6.21 -15.57
CA THR A 82 8.43 5.50 -14.43
C THR A 82 7.69 5.71 -13.11
N SER A 83 6.54 6.41 -13.12
CA SER A 83 5.81 6.76 -11.90
C SER A 83 4.39 6.21 -11.90
N THR A 84 3.87 5.83 -10.73
CA THR A 84 2.45 5.56 -10.51
C THR A 84 1.97 6.27 -9.26
N THR A 85 0.74 6.80 -9.28
CA THR A 85 0.17 7.57 -8.16
C THR A 85 -1.18 6.99 -7.80
N LEU A 86 -1.32 6.53 -6.56
CA LEU A 86 -2.61 6.22 -5.94
C LEU A 86 -3.10 7.45 -5.16
N THR A 87 -4.31 7.91 -5.46
CA THR A 87 -5.00 8.95 -4.70
C THR A 87 -6.17 8.34 -3.97
N GLY A 88 -6.28 8.62 -2.68
CA GLY A 88 -7.44 8.24 -1.87
C GLY A 88 -7.91 9.41 -1.00
N PRO A 89 -8.94 9.19 -0.17
CA PRO A 89 -9.43 10.22 0.75
C PRO A 89 -8.31 10.69 1.69
N GLY A 90 -8.01 11.99 1.72
CA GLY A 90 -6.97 12.54 2.61
C GLY A 90 -5.52 12.27 2.21
N PHE A 91 -5.23 11.51 1.15
CA PHE A 91 -3.83 11.24 0.76
C PHE A 91 -3.58 11.10 -0.73
N ARG A 92 -2.31 11.30 -1.09
CA ARG A 92 -1.71 10.88 -2.36
C ARG A 92 -0.45 10.08 -2.06
N LEU A 93 -0.33 8.90 -2.65
CA LEU A 93 0.84 8.05 -2.57
C LEU A 93 1.41 7.84 -3.97
N THR A 94 2.58 8.39 -4.22
CA THR A 94 3.33 8.25 -5.47
C THR A 94 4.45 7.25 -5.28
N CYS A 95 4.67 6.38 -6.26
CA CYS A 95 5.85 5.55 -6.38
C CYS A 95 6.59 5.93 -7.68
N ASP A 96 7.81 6.41 -7.54
CA ASP A 96 8.72 6.71 -8.64
C ASP A 96 9.77 5.60 -8.76
N HIS A 97 9.95 5.09 -9.97
CA HIS A 97 10.81 3.95 -10.28
C HIS A 97 11.83 4.32 -11.38
N ALA A 98 12.53 5.43 -11.19
CA ALA A 98 13.52 5.94 -12.15
C ALA A 98 14.92 5.31 -11.97
N GLY A 99 15.14 4.53 -10.91
CA GLY A 99 16.41 3.84 -10.61
C GLY A 99 16.18 2.43 -10.07
N ALA A 100 17.23 1.81 -9.52
CA ALA A 100 17.19 0.44 -9.00
C ALA A 100 16.27 0.27 -7.77
N THR A 101 16.08 1.35 -7.00
CA THR A 101 15.27 1.35 -5.77
C THR A 101 14.09 2.29 -5.94
N PRO A 102 12.83 1.83 -5.74
CA PRO A 102 11.68 2.71 -5.78
C PRO A 102 11.74 3.78 -4.70
N VAL A 103 11.23 4.96 -5.05
CA VAL A 103 11.00 6.06 -4.10
C VAL A 103 9.50 6.24 -3.94
N PHE A 104 9.03 6.17 -2.71
CA PHE A 104 7.65 6.43 -2.35
C PHE A 104 7.53 7.82 -1.73
N THR A 105 6.49 8.56 -2.15
CA THR A 105 6.13 9.86 -1.60
C THR A 105 4.67 9.82 -1.18
N LEU A 106 4.42 9.93 0.12
CA LEU A 106 3.10 10.07 0.70
C LEU A 106 2.87 11.54 1.07
N THR A 107 1.77 12.13 0.64
CA THR A 107 1.33 13.47 1.04
C THR A 107 -0.10 13.45 1.53
N HIS A 108 -0.41 14.29 2.52
CA HIS A 108 -1.80 14.49 2.92
C HIS A 108 -2.47 15.47 1.95
N SER A 109 -3.64 15.11 1.40
CA SER A 109 -4.31 15.90 0.35
C SER A 109 -5.13 17.08 0.90
N GLY A 110 -5.23 17.22 2.22
CA GLY A 110 -5.92 18.32 2.90
C GLY A 110 -7.41 18.06 3.17
N GLN A 111 -7.92 16.89 2.79
CA GLN A 111 -9.31 16.52 3.04
C GLN A 111 -9.57 16.32 4.54
N ALA A 112 -10.49 17.09 5.11
CA ALA A 112 -10.82 17.04 6.52
C ALA A 112 -11.43 15.68 6.94
N GLY A 113 -11.08 15.20 8.13
CA GLY A 113 -11.59 13.95 8.71
C GLY A 113 -10.87 12.68 8.25
N PHE A 114 -9.84 12.80 7.41
CA PHE A 114 -9.08 11.66 6.84
C PHE A 114 -7.61 11.69 7.26
N ASP A 115 -7.32 12.05 8.51
CA ASP A 115 -5.96 12.00 9.04
C ASP A 115 -5.49 10.55 9.16
N LEU A 116 -4.30 10.23 8.61
CA LEU A 116 -3.83 8.86 8.46
C LEU A 116 -3.13 8.39 9.73
N THR A 117 -3.39 7.16 10.17
CA THR A 117 -2.66 6.53 11.29
C THR A 117 -1.74 5.43 10.82
N GLU A 118 -2.04 4.82 9.67
CA GLU A 118 -1.27 3.72 9.13
C GLU A 118 -1.42 3.61 7.61
N VAL A 119 -0.34 3.21 6.93
CA VAL A 119 -0.35 2.82 5.52
C VAL A 119 0.26 1.43 5.39
N ARG A 120 -0.41 0.50 4.70
CA ARG A 120 0.14 -0.82 4.36
C ARG A 120 0.32 -0.94 2.86
N LEU A 121 1.54 -1.25 2.45
CA LEU A 121 1.89 -1.64 1.09
C LEU A 121 1.92 -3.16 1.01
N ILE A 122 1.28 -3.72 -0.01
CA ILE A 122 1.16 -5.17 -0.19
C ILE A 122 1.61 -5.49 -1.61
N GLY A 123 2.70 -6.25 -1.74
CA GLY A 123 3.34 -6.58 -3.02
C GLY A 123 2.56 -7.52 -3.95
N LEU A 124 1.27 -7.75 -3.64
CA LEU A 124 0.35 -8.55 -4.44
C LEU A 124 -0.45 -7.67 -5.38
N SER A 125 -0.28 -7.92 -6.69
CA SER A 125 -1.09 -7.29 -7.73
C SER A 125 -2.38 -8.08 -7.99
N VAL A 126 -3.50 -7.38 -8.15
CA VAL A 126 -4.79 -7.99 -8.56
C VAL A 126 -5.02 -7.94 -10.07
N THR A 127 -4.24 -7.14 -10.79
CA THR A 127 -4.38 -6.95 -12.25
C THR A 127 -3.22 -7.55 -13.03
N SER A 128 -2.13 -7.94 -12.37
CA SER A 128 -0.96 -8.46 -13.04
C SER A 128 -0.45 -9.74 -12.37
N ALA A 129 0.01 -10.68 -13.19
CA ALA A 129 0.77 -11.85 -12.71
C ALA A 129 2.11 -11.43 -12.07
N LYS A 130 2.57 -10.20 -12.31
CA LYS A 130 3.81 -9.64 -11.78
C LYS A 130 3.56 -9.15 -10.35
N LYS A 131 4.40 -9.60 -9.44
CA LYS A 131 4.34 -9.27 -8.02
C LYS A 131 5.73 -8.81 -7.58
N TYR A 132 5.78 -8.20 -6.40
CA TYR A 132 7.03 -7.84 -5.76
C TYR A 132 6.96 -8.14 -4.27
N CYS A 133 8.10 -8.08 -3.61
CA CYS A 133 8.25 -8.17 -2.18
C CYS A 133 9.15 -7.04 -1.70
N PHE A 134 9.15 -6.85 -0.39
CA PHE A 134 9.99 -5.90 0.32
C PHE A 134 11.18 -6.67 0.88
N ASP A 135 12.38 -6.30 0.47
CA ASP A 135 13.61 -6.93 0.94
C ASP A 135 14.26 -6.08 2.02
N ARG A 136 14.90 -6.72 2.99
CA ARG A 136 15.53 -6.09 4.16
C ARG A 136 17.02 -6.35 4.15
N THR A 137 17.78 -5.44 4.75
CA THR A 137 19.24 -5.65 4.92
C THR A 137 19.54 -6.68 6.01
N LEU A 138 18.69 -6.77 7.04
CA LEU A 138 18.87 -7.65 8.19
C LEU A 138 17.58 -8.46 8.43
N PRO A 139 17.67 -9.70 8.91
CA PRO A 139 18.87 -10.37 9.47
C PRO A 139 19.80 -11.01 8.43
N ASN A 140 19.42 -11.08 7.17
CA ASN A 140 20.28 -11.51 6.06
C ASN A 140 20.01 -10.54 4.90
N PRO A 141 21.02 -9.96 4.23
CA PRO A 141 20.74 -9.11 3.09
C PRO A 141 20.44 -10.00 1.88
N GLY A 142 19.23 -9.91 1.34
CA GLY A 142 18.93 -10.45 0.02
C GLY A 142 18.05 -11.70 -0.06
N THR A 143 17.22 -11.76 -1.10
CA THR A 143 16.58 -13.01 -1.55
C THR A 143 17.60 -14.11 -1.90
N ALA A 144 17.22 -15.39 -1.94
CA ALA A 144 18.17 -16.49 -2.23
C ALA A 144 19.01 -16.23 -3.51
N GLY A 145 20.34 -16.07 -3.34
CA GLY A 145 21.29 -15.74 -4.42
C GLY A 145 21.67 -14.25 -4.51
N SER A 146 21.04 -13.38 -3.70
CA SER A 146 21.35 -11.96 -3.56
C SER A 146 22.49 -11.72 -2.56
N LEU A 147 23.29 -10.67 -2.81
CA LEU A 147 24.28 -10.12 -1.87
C LEU A 147 23.89 -8.71 -1.37
N THR A 148 22.68 -8.25 -1.71
CA THR A 148 22.24 -6.86 -1.50
C THR A 148 20.82 -6.84 -0.94
N GLY A 149 20.56 -5.92 -0.02
CA GLY A 149 19.23 -5.65 0.52
C GLY A 149 19.25 -4.30 1.22
N ALA A 150 18.16 -3.54 1.17
CA ALA A 150 18.05 -2.23 1.82
C ALA A 150 16.76 -2.12 2.65
N ASP A 151 16.93 -1.95 3.97
CA ASP A 151 15.86 -1.45 4.84
C ASP A 151 15.36 -0.07 4.36
N ILE A 152 14.21 0.37 4.85
CA ILE A 152 13.64 1.67 4.52
C ILE A 152 14.65 2.80 4.78
N ALA A 153 14.92 3.60 3.74
CA ALA A 153 15.74 4.80 3.82
C ALA A 153 14.83 6.03 3.77
N TYR A 154 14.83 6.81 4.86
CA TYR A 154 14.07 8.06 4.93
C TYR A 154 14.78 9.15 4.12
N LEU A 155 14.11 9.64 3.09
CA LEU A 155 14.64 10.66 2.17
C LEU A 155 14.14 12.06 2.51
N GLY A 156 13.12 12.17 3.36
CA GLY A 156 12.61 13.42 3.90
C GLY A 156 11.19 13.31 4.42
N GLY A 157 10.75 14.33 5.13
CA GLY A 157 9.38 14.44 5.58
C GLY A 157 9.12 15.75 6.31
N ALA A 158 7.84 16.12 6.40
CA ALA A 158 7.38 17.21 7.24
C ALA A 158 6.12 16.80 8.01
N GLY A 159 6.05 17.29 9.25
CA GLY A 159 4.98 17.01 10.19
C GLY A 159 5.50 16.61 11.56
N ALA A 160 4.60 16.56 12.54
CA ALA A 160 4.92 16.25 13.93
C ALA A 160 4.70 14.75 14.24
N TRP A 161 5.22 13.86 13.39
CA TRP A 161 5.08 12.40 13.53
C TRP A 161 6.42 11.69 13.44
N MET A 162 6.49 10.51 14.04
CA MET A 162 7.48 9.48 13.74
C MET A 162 6.77 8.34 13.00
N VAL A 163 7.52 7.58 12.20
CA VAL A 163 6.98 6.43 11.46
C VAL A 163 7.78 5.17 11.77
N GLY A 164 7.07 4.12 12.18
CA GLY A 164 7.62 2.79 12.42
C GLY A 164 7.33 1.87 11.23
N PRO A 165 8.36 1.37 10.52
CA PRO A 165 8.20 0.37 9.49
C PRO A 165 8.08 -1.03 10.11
N GLU A 166 7.09 -1.79 9.70
CA GLU A 166 6.85 -3.13 10.18
C GLU A 166 6.62 -4.07 9.00
N TYR A 167 7.45 -5.11 8.90
CA TYR A 167 7.42 -6.07 7.82
C TYR A 167 6.67 -7.32 8.26
N SER A 168 5.80 -7.85 7.41
CA SER A 168 5.03 -9.06 7.72
C SER A 168 4.82 -9.95 6.50
N ASN A 169 4.42 -11.19 6.74
CA ASN A 169 4.16 -12.21 5.71
C ASN A 169 5.44 -12.52 4.92
N ARG A 170 6.32 -13.33 5.53
CA ARG A 170 7.58 -13.75 4.91
C ARG A 170 7.36 -14.46 3.59
N VAL A 171 8.26 -14.27 2.64
CA VAL A 171 8.27 -15.01 1.39
C VAL A 171 9.00 -16.34 1.60
N THR A 172 8.48 -17.41 1.02
CA THR A 172 9.14 -18.72 0.97
C THR A 172 9.43 -19.07 -0.48
N ILE A 173 10.68 -19.41 -0.82
CA ILE A 173 11.10 -19.82 -2.17
C ILE A 173 11.45 -21.29 -2.13
N GLY A 174 10.82 -22.11 -2.98
CA GLY A 174 11.06 -23.56 -2.99
C GLY A 174 10.83 -24.24 -1.63
N GLY A 175 9.94 -23.68 -0.79
CA GLY A 175 9.67 -24.17 0.57
C GLY A 175 10.60 -23.65 1.67
N VAL A 176 11.65 -22.88 1.32
CA VAL A 176 12.57 -22.27 2.28
C VAL A 176 12.11 -20.85 2.61
N ALA A 177 11.92 -20.54 3.89
CA ALA A 177 11.56 -19.19 4.33
C ALA A 177 12.75 -18.23 4.18
N MET A 178 12.54 -17.15 3.44
CA MET A 178 13.46 -16.02 3.39
C MET A 178 13.22 -15.15 4.64
N ASN A 179 14.29 -14.81 5.36
CA ASN A 179 14.19 -14.13 6.66
C ASN A 179 14.12 -12.61 6.53
N ASP A 180 14.34 -12.09 5.34
CA ASP A 180 14.54 -10.71 4.94
C ASP A 180 13.51 -10.23 3.92
N THR A 181 12.86 -11.16 3.22
CA THR A 181 11.86 -10.87 2.20
C THR A 181 10.43 -10.97 2.71
N TYR A 182 9.62 -9.93 2.49
CA TYR A 182 8.27 -9.81 3.03
C TYR A 182 7.25 -9.35 1.98
N MET A 183 6.02 -9.85 2.07
CA MET A 183 4.93 -9.42 1.16
C MET A 183 4.24 -8.14 1.60
N LYS A 184 4.42 -7.73 2.85
CA LYS A 184 3.76 -6.57 3.42
C LYS A 184 4.74 -5.67 4.15
N LEU A 185 4.61 -4.38 3.90
CA LEU A 185 5.23 -3.31 4.66
C LEU A 185 4.13 -2.43 5.25
N ARG A 186 4.15 -2.26 6.55
CA ARG A 186 3.26 -1.40 7.31
C ARG A 186 4.04 -0.20 7.83
N LEU A 187 3.51 0.99 7.58
CA LEU A 187 4.03 2.26 8.07
C LEU A 187 3.05 2.78 9.11
N ARG A 188 3.45 2.73 10.38
CA ARG A 188 2.62 3.19 11.50
C ARG A 188 3.09 4.54 11.99
N PHE A 189 2.22 5.53 12.02
CA PHE A 189 2.54 6.86 12.51
C PHE A 189 2.33 6.95 14.04
N SER A 190 3.23 7.63 14.74
CA SER A 190 3.15 7.82 16.20
C SER A 190 1.99 8.72 16.62
N VAL A 191 1.62 9.66 15.75
CA VAL A 191 0.43 10.51 15.82
C VAL A 191 -0.17 10.60 14.42
N PRO A 192 -1.44 11.01 14.26
CA PRO A 192 -2.04 11.12 12.94
C PRO A 192 -1.22 12.00 11.99
N PHE A 193 -1.13 11.56 10.73
CA PHE A 193 -0.52 12.26 9.61
C PHE A 193 -1.60 13.14 8.97
N VAL A 194 -1.47 14.46 9.14
CA VAL A 194 -2.51 15.47 8.93
C VAL A 194 -2.21 16.38 7.72
N PRO A 195 -3.06 17.38 7.35
CA PRO A 195 -2.75 18.30 6.26
C PRO A 195 -1.34 18.92 6.33
N ASN A 196 -0.75 19.18 5.16
CA ASN A 196 0.63 19.65 4.97
C ASN A 196 1.74 18.67 5.40
N ASN A 197 1.39 17.45 5.79
CA ASN A 197 2.37 16.43 6.09
C ASN A 197 2.81 15.74 4.80
N TYR A 198 4.09 15.39 4.72
CA TYR A 198 4.61 14.54 3.65
C TYR A 198 5.68 13.60 4.20
N LEU A 199 5.77 12.40 3.65
CA LEU A 199 6.81 11.41 3.94
C LEU A 199 7.40 10.93 2.61
N ARG A 200 8.72 10.93 2.48
CA ARG A 200 9.44 10.42 1.32
C ARG A 200 10.47 9.38 1.78
N PHE A 201 10.46 8.21 1.16
CA PHE A 201 11.32 7.10 1.52
C PHE A 201 11.63 6.22 0.30
N SER A 202 12.76 5.54 0.35
CA SER A 202 13.07 4.45 -0.58
C SER A 202 13.21 3.15 0.18
N LEU A 203 13.06 2.03 -0.50
CA LEU A 203 13.21 0.71 0.07
C LEU A 203 13.48 -0.31 -1.03
N ASP A 204 14.15 -1.39 -0.70
CA ASP A 204 14.46 -2.43 -1.68
C ASP A 204 13.23 -3.27 -2.01
N THR A 205 13.01 -3.47 -3.31
CA THR A 205 11.90 -4.29 -3.79
C THR A 205 12.42 -5.28 -4.81
N ASP A 206 12.09 -6.55 -4.59
CA ASP A 206 12.42 -7.63 -5.50
C ASP A 206 11.17 -8.11 -6.23
N ARG A 207 11.32 -8.42 -7.52
CA ARG A 207 10.27 -9.10 -8.28
C ARG A 207 10.17 -10.54 -7.80
N ILE A 208 8.94 -11.04 -7.70
CA ILE A 208 8.66 -12.46 -7.42
C ILE A 208 7.88 -13.10 -8.57
N TYR A 209 8.07 -14.39 -8.80
CA TYR A 209 7.38 -15.20 -9.80
C TYR A 209 7.20 -16.65 -9.33
#